data_AF-A0A969KPE8-F1
#
_entry.id   AF-A0A969KPE8-F1
#
_cell.length_a   1.000
_cell.length_b   1.000
_cell.length_c   1.000
_cell.angle_alpha   90.00
_cell.angle_beta   90.00
_cell.angle_gamma   90.00
#
_symmetry.space_group_name_H-M   'P 1'
#
loop_
_entity.id
_entity.type
_entity.pdbx_description
1 polymer ?
#
loop_
_entity_poly.entity_id
_entity_poly.type
_entity_poly.pdbx_seq_one_letter_code
_entity_poly.pdbx_strand_id
1 'polypeptide(L)'
;CQARAQYTERVLDQADVDTPYGPLSSGRFQDGQSRRLRIVSVEVDEDDPEIASVTFVTDNYSSGGLFGGRTTWSNRRVVQVVHTEDGWKIDAAEFFY
;
A
#
# COMPACT_ATOMS: atom_id res chain seq x y z
N CYS A 1 -0.70 13.14 -11.65
CA CYS A 1 -0.35 11.93 -10.87
C CYS A 1 -0.30 12.26 -9.39
N GLN A 2 -1.25 11.80 -8.58
CA GLN A 2 -1.32 12.07 -7.12
C GLN A 2 -0.53 11.06 -6.27
N ALA A 3 -0.19 9.89 -6.83
CA ALA A 3 0.44 8.79 -6.10
C ALA A 3 1.92 9.06 -5.75
N ARG A 4 2.73 9.60 -6.70
CA ARG A 4 4.15 9.90 -6.45
C ARG A 4 4.36 10.90 -5.31
N ALA A 5 3.41 11.84 -5.12
CA ALA A 5 3.45 12.82 -4.04
C ALA A 5 3.31 12.24 -2.62
N GLN A 6 2.95 10.96 -2.50
CA GLN A 6 2.80 10.27 -1.22
C GLN A 6 4.08 9.56 -0.76
N TYR A 7 5.13 9.50 -1.58
CA TYR A 7 6.37 8.80 -1.28
C TYR A 7 7.51 9.76 -0.94
N THR A 8 8.50 9.27 -0.20
CA THR A 8 9.75 10.01 0.04
C THR A 8 10.58 10.11 -1.24
N GLU A 9 11.40 11.16 -1.37
CA GLU A 9 12.30 11.33 -2.52
C GLU A 9 13.23 10.13 -2.71
N ARG A 10 13.74 9.58 -1.60
CA ARG A 10 14.54 8.35 -1.58
C ARG A 10 13.86 7.18 -2.30
N VAL A 11 12.56 6.98 -2.09
CA VAL A 11 11.79 5.91 -2.74
C VAL A 11 11.56 6.23 -4.22
N LEU A 12 11.31 7.50 -4.55
CA LEU A 12 11.15 7.93 -5.95
C LEU A 12 12.43 7.70 -6.76
N ASP A 13 13.59 8.07 -6.21
CA ASP A 13 14.89 7.87 -6.83
C ASP A 13 15.17 6.38 -7.05
N GLN A 14 14.86 5.53 -6.06
CA GLN A 14 15.02 4.09 -6.18
C GLN A 14 14.14 3.50 -7.30
N ALA A 15 12.90 3.96 -7.40
CA ALA A 15 11.95 3.45 -8.39
C ALA A 15 12.21 3.92 -9.83
N ASP A 16 12.95 5.01 -10.01
CA ASP A 16 13.41 5.46 -11.32
C ASP A 16 14.62 4.63 -11.81
N VAL A 17 15.32 3.93 -10.91
CA VAL A 17 16.47 3.06 -11.21
C VAL A 17 16.03 1.61 -11.41
N ASP A 18 15.24 1.06 -10.49
CA ASP A 18 14.69 -0.29 -10.57
C ASP A 18 13.17 -0.18 -10.74
N THR A 19 12.58 -0.74 -11.80
CA THR A 19 11.12 -0.83 -11.90
C THR A 19 10.62 -1.84 -10.87
N PRO A 20 10.08 -1.41 -9.71
CA PRO A 20 9.64 -2.35 -8.69
C PRO A 20 8.33 -2.95 -9.17
N TYR A 21 8.25 -4.28 -9.17
CA TYR A 21 6.96 -4.97 -9.34
C TYR A 21 6.21 -4.86 -8.00
N GLY A 22 5.51 -3.75 -7.78
CA GLY A 22 4.81 -3.49 -6.52
C GLY A 22 3.55 -4.37 -6.37
N PRO A 23 3.15 -4.76 -5.14
CA PRO A 23 1.96 -5.56 -4.88
C PRO A 23 0.66 -4.78 -5.11
N LEU A 24 0.75 -3.47 -5.42
CA LEU A 24 -0.37 -2.63 -5.83
C LEU A 24 -0.54 -2.61 -7.36
N SER A 25 0.51 -2.88 -8.14
CA SER A 25 0.49 -2.92 -9.61
C SER A 25 -0.32 -4.09 -10.20
N SER A 26 -0.47 -5.20 -9.47
CA SER A 26 -0.75 -6.49 -10.08
C SER A 26 -2.23 -6.85 -10.25
N GLY A 27 -3.14 -5.87 -10.29
CA GLY A 27 -4.58 -6.16 -10.37
C GLY A 27 -5.28 -5.36 -11.45
N ARG A 28 -5.57 -5.97 -12.61
CA ARG A 28 -6.64 -5.46 -13.49
C ARG A 28 -7.91 -5.38 -12.64
N PHE A 29 -8.53 -4.20 -12.57
CA PHE A 29 -9.89 -4.09 -12.04
C PHE A 29 -10.80 -4.97 -12.89
N GLN A 30 -11.21 -6.11 -12.35
CA GLN A 30 -12.21 -6.97 -12.95
C GLN A 30 -13.57 -6.60 -12.38
N ASP A 31 -14.55 -6.53 -13.28
CA ASP A 31 -15.94 -6.26 -12.92
C ASP A 31 -16.43 -7.35 -11.93
N GLY A 32 -17.09 -6.94 -10.84
CA GLY A 32 -17.47 -7.84 -9.73
C GLY A 32 -16.39 -8.07 -8.66
N GLN A 33 -15.28 -7.32 -8.68
CA GLN A 33 -14.34 -7.26 -7.56
C GLN A 33 -14.51 -5.97 -6.74
N SER A 34 -14.64 -6.13 -5.43
CA SER A 34 -14.60 -5.03 -4.46
C SER A 34 -13.36 -5.16 -3.59
N ARG A 35 -12.73 -4.03 -3.25
CA ARG A 35 -11.57 -4.00 -2.34
C ARG A 35 -11.85 -3.05 -1.20
N ARG A 36 -11.45 -3.41 0.01
CA ARG A 36 -11.50 -2.56 1.20
C ARG A 36 -10.12 -2.45 1.81
N LEU A 37 -9.62 -1.23 1.94
CA LEU A 37 -8.41 -0.93 2.69
C LEU A 37 -8.79 -0.53 4.12
N ARG A 38 -8.08 -1.07 5.12
CA ARG A 38 -8.24 -0.71 6.52
C ARG A 38 -6.88 -0.49 7.16
N ILE A 39 -6.71 0.63 7.85
CA ILE A 39 -5.61 0.82 8.79
C ILE A 39 -6.00 0.09 10.08
N VAL A 40 -5.11 -0.75 10.59
CA VAL A 40 -5.35 -1.58 11.78
C VAL A 40 -4.43 -1.25 12.95
N SER A 41 -3.24 -0.69 12.68
CA SER A 41 -2.32 -0.19 13.70
C SER A 41 -1.50 0.96 13.13
N VAL A 42 -1.13 1.91 14.00
CA VAL A 42 -0.15 2.94 13.74
C VAL A 42 0.73 3.02 14.98
N GLU A 43 2.03 2.80 14.80
CA GLU A 43 3.02 2.75 15.86
C GLU A 43 4.13 3.74 15.50
N VAL A 44 4.21 4.85 16.25
CA VAL A 44 5.31 5.82 16.13
C VAL A 44 6.55 5.21 16.78
N ASP A 45 7.70 5.35 16.13
CA ASP A 45 8.96 4.85 16.65
C ASP A 45 9.34 5.59 17.95
N GLU A 46 9.79 4.84 18.96
CA GLU A 46 10.09 5.39 20.30
C GLU A 46 11.43 6.15 20.31
N ASP A 47 12.34 5.81 19.40
CA ASP A 47 13.67 6.41 19.28
C ASP A 47 13.67 7.60 18.30
N ASP A 48 12.78 7.59 17.29
CA ASP A 48 12.61 8.67 16.31
C ASP A 48 11.12 9.00 16.04
N PRO A 49 10.57 10.10 16.59
CA PRO A 49 9.17 10.46 16.41
C PRO A 49 8.81 10.86 14.97
N GLU A 50 9.79 11.05 14.09
CA GLU A 50 9.59 11.32 12.67
C GLU A 50 9.37 10.03 11.87
N ILE A 51 9.44 8.85 12.50
CA ILE A 51 9.22 7.55 11.86
C ILE A 51 8.00 6.86 12.47
N ALA A 52 7.16 6.26 11.64
CA ALA A 52 6.08 5.41 12.11
C ALA A 52 5.87 4.17 11.24
N SER A 53 5.41 3.09 11.86
CA SER A 53 4.96 1.87 11.20
C SER A 53 3.44 1.85 11.12
N VAL A 54 2.90 1.80 9.91
CA VAL A 54 1.47 1.69 9.64
C VAL A 54 1.14 0.27 9.20
N THR A 55 0.34 -0.44 10.00
CA THR A 55 -0.19 -1.73 9.58
C THR A 55 -1.54 -1.54 8.88
N PHE A 56 -1.69 -2.11 7.69
CA PHE A 56 -2.94 -2.10 6.95
C PHE A 56 -3.34 -3.49 6.46
N VAL A 57 -4.64 -3.65 6.19
CA VAL A 57 -5.22 -4.85 5.61
C VAL A 57 -5.98 -4.46 4.35
N THR A 58 -5.76 -5.21 3.27
CA THR A 58 -6.58 -5.14 2.06
C THR A 58 -7.47 -6.37 2.00
N ASP A 59 -8.77 -6.20 2.20
CA ASP A 59 -9.77 -7.22 1.99
C ASP A 59 -10.20 -7.20 0.52
N ASN A 60 -10.12 -8.33 -0.15
CA ASN A 60 -10.55 -8.50 -1.53
C ASN A 60 -11.78 -9.38 -1.55
N TYR A 61 -12.82 -8.90 -2.23
CA TYR A 61 -14.07 -9.59 -2.43
C TYR A 61 -14.23 -9.82 -3.93
N SER A 62 -14.36 -11.06 -4.35
CA SER A 62 -14.64 -11.40 -5.74
C SER A 62 -15.97 -12.14 -5.81
N SER A 63 -16.90 -11.63 -6.60
CA SER A 63 -18.13 -12.32 -7.00
C SER A 63 -18.04 -12.65 -8.49
N GLY A 64 -18.10 -13.94 -8.85
CA GLY A 64 -18.02 -14.35 -10.25
C GLY A 64 -17.91 -15.85 -10.49
N GLY A 65 -17.85 -16.24 -11.78
CA GLY A 65 -17.77 -17.63 -12.23
C GLY A 65 -19.12 -18.23 -12.62
N LEU A 66 -19.07 -19.33 -13.40
CA LEU A 66 -20.25 -20.04 -13.96
C LEU A 66 -21.27 -20.52 -12.89
N PHE A 67 -20.89 -20.52 -11.62
CA PHE A 67 -21.70 -20.98 -10.49
C PHE A 67 -21.92 -19.93 -9.38
N GLY A 68 -21.59 -18.65 -9.63
CA GLY A 68 -21.85 -17.57 -8.65
C GLY A 68 -21.02 -17.65 -7.37
N GLY A 69 -19.79 -18.17 -7.46
CA GLY A 69 -18.89 -18.28 -6.32
C GLY A 69 -18.53 -16.92 -5.71
N ARG A 70 -18.45 -16.88 -4.38
CA ARG A 70 -17.92 -15.73 -3.62
C ARG A 70 -16.60 -16.14 -2.98
N THR A 71 -15.55 -15.39 -3.26
CA THR A 71 -14.24 -15.59 -2.63
C THR A 71 -13.84 -14.30 -1.93
N THR A 72 -13.45 -14.45 -0.67
CA THR A 72 -12.92 -13.35 0.15
C THR A 72 -11.55 -13.74 0.67
N TRP A 73 -10.55 -12.87 0.49
CA TRP A 73 -9.24 -13.03 1.10
C TRP A 73 -8.68 -11.69 1.57
N SER A 74 -7.88 -11.73 2.62
CA SER A 74 -7.31 -10.54 3.25
C SER A 74 -5.79 -10.61 3.23
N ASN A 75 -5.15 -9.51 2.85
CA ASN A 75 -3.70 -9.37 2.88
C ASN A 75 -3.32 -8.31 3.93
N ARG A 76 -2.60 -8.72 4.99
CA ARG A 76 -2.04 -7.82 5.99
C ARG A 76 -0.62 -7.42 5.62
N ARG A 77 -0.31 -6.13 5.71
CA ARG A 77 1.00 -5.55 5.41
C ARG A 77 1.33 -4.47 6.43
N VAL A 78 2.62 -4.18 6.55
CA VAL A 78 3.16 -3.08 7.36
C VAL A 78 3.94 -2.20 6.39
N VAL A 79 3.81 -0.89 6.55
CA VAL A 79 4.55 0.09 5.76
C VAL A 79 5.15 1.14 6.68
N GLN A 80 6.42 1.46 6.46
CA GLN A 80 7.06 2.57 7.14
C GLN A 80 6.66 3.88 6.48
N VAL A 81 6.36 4.88 7.32
CA VAL A 81 6.16 6.27 6.91
C VAL A 81 7.15 7.15 7.65
N VAL A 82 7.58 8.22 7.00
CA VAL A 82 8.50 9.22 7.53
C VAL A 82 7.83 10.58 7.44
N HIS A 83 7.94 11.37 8.50
CA HIS A 83 7.43 12.72 8.55
C HIS A 83 8.41 13.67 7.87
N THR A 84 7.88 14.53 7.01
CA THR A 84 8.63 15.50 6.19
C THR A 84 7.98 16.87 6.32
N GLU A 85 8.59 17.92 5.77
CA GLU A 85 8.01 19.27 5.75
C GLU A 85 6.61 19.31 5.10
N ASP A 86 6.35 18.40 4.16
CA ASP A 86 5.06 18.24 3.47
C ASP A 86 4.12 17.22 4.15
N GLY A 87 4.45 16.78 5.37
CA GLY A 87 3.73 15.79 6.16
C GLY A 87 4.27 14.36 6.02
N TRP A 88 3.49 13.38 6.44
CA TRP A 88 3.87 11.96 6.41
C TRP A 88 3.93 11.40 4.98
N LYS A 89 5.04 10.73 4.66
CA LYS A 89 5.31 10.12 3.36
C LYS A 89 5.63 8.64 3.52
N ILE A 90 5.23 7.82 2.55
CA ILE A 90 5.54 6.39 2.47
C ILE A 90 7.01 6.22 2.14
N ASP A 91 7.73 5.51 2.99
CA ASP A 91 9.18 5.28 2.88
C ASP A 91 9.51 3.82 2.55
N ALA A 92 8.66 3.20 1.74
CA ALA A 92 8.77 1.80 1.34
C ALA A 92 8.60 1.65 -0.18
N ALA A 93 9.70 1.31 -0.86
CA ALA A 93 9.74 1.11 -2.30
C ALA A 93 8.89 -0.07 -2.77
N GLU A 94 8.65 -1.06 -1.89
CA GLU A 94 7.87 -2.24 -2.24
C GLU A 94 6.44 -1.90 -2.64
N PHE A 95 5.85 -0.78 -2.19
CA PHE A 95 4.48 -0.38 -2.56
C PHE A 95 4.42 0.55 -3.78
N PHE A 96 5.57 0.89 -4.35
CA PHE A 96 5.65 1.78 -5.49
C PHE A 96 5.33 1.01 -6.78
N TYR A 97 4.27 1.46 -7.48
CA TYR A 97 3.57 0.86 -8.63
C TYR A 97 2.54 -0.23 -8.35
#